data_AF-A0A2H0P599-F1
#
_entry.id   AF-A0A2H0P599-F1
#
_cell.length_a   1.000
_cell.length_b   1.000
_cell.length_c   1.000
_cell.angle_alpha   90.00
_cell.angle_beta   90.00
_cell.angle_gamma   90.00
#
_symmetry.space_group_name_H-M   'P 1'
#
loop_
_entity.id
_entity.type
_entity.pdbx_description
1 polymer ?
#
loop_
_entity_poly.entity_id
_entity_poly.type
_entity_poly.pdbx_seq_one_letter_code
_entity_poly.pdbx_strand_id
1 'polypeptide(L)' 'MKKVFLLVLALALTAPYAVALADGCYMCKDGKYVKYEGDETFAKRKEAKEKFQCDVSGTTGSCQASQTKGTVSDKK' A
#
# COMPACT_ATOMS: atom_id res chain seq x y z
N MET A 1 -54.86 -16.57 -8.66
CA MET A 1 -53.46 -16.57 -8.17
C MET A 1 -52.74 -15.34 -8.76
N LYS A 2 -52.72 -14.21 -8.05
CA LYS A 2 -52.04 -12.98 -8.52
C LYS A 2 -50.72 -12.86 -7.75
N LYS A 3 -49.62 -13.09 -8.46
CA LYS A 3 -48.25 -13.03 -7.95
C LYS A 3 -47.93 -11.57 -7.63
N VAL A 4 -47.78 -11.25 -6.36
CA VAL A 4 -47.42 -9.91 -5.89
C VAL A 4 -45.95 -9.66 -6.23
N PHE A 5 -45.74 -8.58 -6.95
CA PHE A 5 -44.47 -8.00 -7.38
C PHE A 5 -43.50 -7.83 -6.19
N LEU A 6 -42.36 -8.52 -6.24
CA LEU A 6 -41.18 -8.22 -5.43
C LEU A 6 -40.39 -7.12 -6.16
N LEU A 7 -40.68 -5.86 -5.85
CA LEU A 7 -40.04 -4.69 -6.42
C LEU A 7 -38.83 -4.28 -5.56
N VAL A 8 -37.65 -4.64 -6.05
CA VAL A 8 -36.42 -3.81 -6.12
C VAL A 8 -35.95 -3.19 -4.78
N LEU A 9 -35.22 -3.99 -3.99
CA LEU A 9 -34.17 -3.50 -3.08
C LEU A 9 -32.83 -4.08 -3.57
N ALA A 10 -32.29 -3.54 -4.66
CA ALA A 10 -30.99 -3.97 -5.18
C ALA A 10 -30.15 -2.78 -5.68
N LEU A 11 -30.26 -1.63 -5.01
CA LEU A 11 -29.52 -0.42 -5.38
C LEU A 11 -28.83 0.21 -4.18
N ALA A 12 -28.01 -0.55 -3.48
CA ALA A 12 -27.17 0.00 -2.43
C ALA A 12 -25.94 -0.86 -2.22
N LEU A 13 -24.98 -0.89 -3.15
CA LEU A 13 -23.63 -1.45 -2.88
C LEU A 13 -22.55 -1.12 -3.92
N THR A 14 -22.70 -0.09 -4.75
CA THR A 14 -21.57 0.45 -5.53
C THR A 14 -20.98 1.68 -4.83
N ALA A 15 -20.59 1.52 -3.58
CA ALA A 15 -19.64 2.48 -2.99
C ALA A 15 -18.29 2.20 -3.66
N PRO A 16 -17.67 3.18 -4.34
CA PRO A 16 -16.30 3.02 -4.77
C PRO A 16 -15.46 2.88 -3.50
N TYR A 17 -14.93 1.68 -3.28
CA TYR A 17 -13.96 1.43 -2.23
C TYR A 17 -12.78 2.36 -2.52
N ALA A 18 -12.71 3.50 -1.84
CA ALA A 18 -11.52 4.30 -1.78
C ALA A 18 -10.47 3.43 -1.08
N VAL A 19 -9.71 2.67 -1.87
CA VAL A 19 -8.51 1.99 -1.39
C VAL A 19 -7.56 3.10 -0.97
N ALA A 20 -7.55 3.39 0.32
CA ALA A 20 -6.60 4.34 0.90
C ALA A 20 -5.21 3.73 0.66
N LEU A 21 -4.48 4.30 -0.30
CA LEU A 21 -3.09 3.94 -0.56
C LEU A 21 -2.32 4.14 0.75
N ALA A 22 -1.85 3.05 1.34
CA ALA A 22 -1.27 3.07 2.67
C ALA A 22 0.25 3.22 2.58
N ASP A 23 0.74 4.43 2.85
CA ASP A 23 2.15 4.69 3.11
C ASP A 23 2.70 3.67 4.11
N GLY A 24 3.96 3.28 3.90
CA GLY A 24 4.62 2.35 4.80
C GLY A 24 6.12 2.35 4.61
N CYS A 25 6.76 1.34 5.20
CA CYS A 25 8.20 1.28 5.31
C CYS A 25 8.68 -0.13 5.06
N TYR A 26 9.63 -0.27 4.14
CA TYR A 26 10.41 -1.48 3.99
C TYR A 26 11.42 -1.59 5.13
N MET A 27 11.38 -2.71 5.84
CA MET A 27 12.41 -3.10 6.78
C MET A 27 13.55 -3.73 5.98
N CYS A 28 14.73 -3.14 6.04
CA CYS A 28 15.92 -3.67 5.38
C CYS A 28 16.62 -4.68 6.32
N LYS A 29 17.26 -5.70 5.76
CA LYS A 29 18.03 -6.70 6.55
C LYS A 29 19.11 -6.10 7.44
N ASP A 30 19.64 -4.92 7.11
CA ASP A 30 20.63 -4.19 7.90
C ASP A 30 20.02 -3.37 9.05
N GLY A 31 18.73 -3.55 9.35
CA GLY A 31 18.02 -2.91 10.46
C GLY A 31 17.56 -1.47 10.17
N LYS A 32 17.76 -0.99 8.94
CA LYS A 32 17.34 0.34 8.48
C LYS A 32 15.99 0.27 7.76
N TYR A 33 15.45 1.43 7.40
CA TYR A 33 14.15 1.54 6.74
C TYR A 33 14.24 2.28 5.40
N VAL A 34 13.33 1.97 4.48
CA VAL A 34 13.04 2.80 3.30
C VAL A 34 11.54 3.08 3.29
N LYS A 35 11.13 4.35 3.28
CA LYS A 35 9.72 4.73 3.19
C LYS A 35 9.22 4.43 1.77
N TYR A 36 8.00 3.93 1.63
CA TYR A 36 7.28 3.94 0.37
C TYR A 36 5.96 4.72 0.53
N GLU A 37 5.62 5.50 -0.48
CA GLU A 37 4.38 6.27 -0.49
C GLU A 37 3.30 5.53 -1.28
N GLY A 38 2.10 5.45 -0.74
CA GLY A 38 1.00 4.66 -1.29
C GLY A 38 1.24 3.15 -1.30
N ASP A 39 0.67 2.43 -2.25
CA ASP A 39 0.69 0.96 -2.25
C ASP A 39 2.10 0.38 -2.30
N GLU A 40 2.29 -0.72 -1.58
CA GLU A 40 3.46 -1.56 -1.70
C GLU A 40 3.42 -2.27 -3.05
N THR A 41 4.42 -2.02 -3.90
CA THR A 41 4.54 -2.68 -5.20
C THR A 41 5.90 -3.32 -5.35
N PHE A 42 5.97 -4.36 -6.19
CA PHE A 42 7.24 -4.98 -6.53
C PHE A 42 8.23 -3.99 -7.16
N ALA A 43 7.73 -3.01 -7.92
CA ALA A 43 8.55 -1.95 -8.50
C ALA A 43 9.22 -1.09 -7.42
N LYS A 44 8.45 -0.63 -6.42
CA LYS A 44 8.99 0.13 -5.28
C LYS A 44 9.96 -0.69 -4.43
N ARG A 45 9.70 -1.99 -4.26
CA ARG A 45 10.61 -2.91 -3.57
C ARG A 45 11.94 -3.07 -4.33
N LYS A 46 11.87 -3.22 -5.66
CA LYS A 46 13.05 -3.27 -6.52
C LYS A 46 13.83 -1.95 -6.47
N GLU A 47 13.13 -0.83 -6.55
CA GLU A 47 13.73 0.50 -6.44
C GLU A 47 14.42 0.71 -5.07
N ALA A 48 13.80 0.24 -3.98
CA ALA A 48 14.39 0.30 -2.65
C ALA A 48 15.72 -0.46 -2.57
N LYS A 49 15.80 -1.61 -3.25
CA LYS A 49 17.04 -2.38 -3.37
C LYS A 49 18.08 -1.66 -4.23
N GLU A 50 17.69 -1.17 -5.40
CA GLU A 50 18.62 -0.56 -6.36
C GLU A 50 19.16 0.79 -5.88
N LYS A 51 18.32 1.64 -5.28
CA LYS A 51 18.71 2.99 -4.84
C LYS A 51 19.29 3.04 -3.44
N PHE A 52 18.74 2.25 -2.52
CA PHE A 52 19.08 2.32 -1.09
C PHE A 52 19.76 1.07 -0.55
N GLN A 53 20.08 0.10 -1.42
CA GLN A 53 20.69 -1.17 -1.04
C GLN A 53 19.88 -1.84 0.08
N CYS A 54 18.55 -1.72 0.00
CA CYS A 54 17.63 -2.28 0.97
C CYS A 54 17.17 -3.66 0.50
N ASP A 55 17.82 -4.72 1.00
CA ASP A 55 17.26 -6.06 0.92
C ASP A 55 16.10 -6.16 1.90
N VAL A 56 14.88 -6.03 1.37
CA VAL A 56 13.66 -5.99 2.19
C VAL A 56 13.42 -7.32 2.89
N SER A 57 13.38 -7.30 4.22
CA SER A 57 13.00 -8.41 5.09
C SER A 57 11.54 -8.39 5.50
N GLY A 58 10.88 -7.23 5.44
CA GLY A 58 9.47 -7.07 5.81
C GLY A 58 8.95 -5.66 5.55
N THR A 59 7.72 -5.40 5.97
CA THR A 59 7.08 -4.08 5.90
C THR A 59 6.47 -3.70 7.24
N THR A 60 6.40 -2.39 7.52
CA THR A 60 5.74 -1.83 8.70
C THR A 60 5.05 -0.52 8.33
N GLY A 61 4.01 -0.14 9.06
CA GLY A 61 3.30 1.12 8.83
C GLY A 61 4.05 2.36 9.34
N SER A 62 5.13 2.21 10.10
CA SER A 62 5.86 3.34 10.71
C SER A 62 7.36 3.23 10.50
N CYS A 63 7.96 4.27 9.92
CA CYS A 63 9.41 4.38 9.75
C CYS A 63 10.01 5.06 10.97
N GLN A 64 11.08 4.49 11.51
CA GLN A 64 11.93 5.25 12.41
C GLN A 64 12.75 6.25 11.59
N ALA A 65 12.38 7.55 11.64
CA ALA A 65 12.97 8.60 10.82
C ALA A 65 14.51 8.66 10.87
N SER A 66 15.11 8.42 12.04
CA SER A 66 16.57 8.41 12.22
C SER A 66 17.28 7.21 11.56
N GLN A 67 16.54 6.18 11.16
CA GLN A 67 17.03 4.96 10.52
C GLN A 67 16.55 4.85 9.06
N THR A 68 15.86 5.86 8.53
CA THR A 68 15.33 5.88 7.17
C THR A 68 16.41 6.28 6.17
N LYS A 69 16.68 5.43 5.18
CA LYS A 69 17.65 5.67 4.09
C LYS A 69 17.09 6.61 3.01
N GLY A 70 15.78 6.66 2.85
CA GLY A 70 15.09 7.49 1.86
C GLY A 70 13.66 7.05 1.60
N THR A 71 13.05 7.60 0.57
CA THR A 71 11.67 7.34 0.15
C THR A 71 11.63 6.87 -1.31
N VAL A 72 10.80 5.86 -1.60
CA VAL A 72 10.39 5.49 -2.96
C VAL A 72 8.92 5.87 -3.16
N SER A 73 8.64 6.58 -4.26
CA SER A 73 7.29 7.04 -4.59
C SER A 73 7.00 6.65 -6.03
N ASP A 74 5.73 6.42 -6.37
CA ASP A 74 5.36 6.32 -7.77
C ASP A 74 5.71 7.65 -8.44
N LYS A 75 6.67 7.63 -9.36
CA LYS A 75 6.96 8.82 -10.17
C LYS A 75 5.69 9.14 -10.95
N LYS A 76 5.02 10.22 -10.56
CA LYS A 76 3.90 10.82 -11.28
C LYS A 76 4.31 11.28 -12.67
#